data_AF-A0A7J7KF58-F1
#
_entry.id   AF-A0A7J7KF58-F1
#
_cell.length_a   1.000
_cell.length_b   1.000
_cell.length_c   1.000
_cell.angle_alpha   90.00
_cell.angle_beta   90.00
_cell.angle_gamma   90.00
#
_symmetry.space_group_name_H-M   'P 1'
#
loop_
_entity.id
_entity.type
_entity.pdbx_description
1 polymer ?
#
loop_
_entity_poly.entity_id
_entity_poly.type
_entity_poly.pdbx_seq_one_letter_code
_entity_poly.pdbx_strand_id
1 'polypeptide(L)'
;MFFLEVAIGQFMSAGGIKVWNISPLFTGIGFATTLIVFFLNVYYNVIMSWAFYYFFASFNSKVPWSSCGNSWNTFRCRLDKGR
;
A
#
# COMPACT_ATOMS: atom_id res chain seq x y z
N MET A 1 19.23 12.74 2.21
CA MET A 1 17.78 13.02 2.06
C MET A 1 17.04 12.42 3.26
N PHE A 2 16.96 11.09 3.41
CA PHE A 2 16.36 10.41 4.57
C PHE A 2 16.94 10.82 5.95
N PHE A 3 18.27 10.96 6.06
CA PHE A 3 18.89 11.37 7.33
C PHE A 3 18.46 12.77 7.80
N LEU A 4 18.36 13.74 6.88
CA LEU A 4 17.93 15.10 7.19
C LEU A 4 16.47 15.12 7.63
N GLU A 5 15.61 14.36 6.96
CA GLU A 5 14.20 14.20 7.30
C GLU A 5 14.01 13.62 8.70
N VAL A 6 14.75 12.56 9.04
CA VAL A 6 14.71 11.96 10.37
C VAL A 6 15.28 12.90 11.42
N ALA A 7 16.42 13.56 11.17
CA ALA A 7 17.03 14.50 12.11
C ALA A 7 16.11 15.70 12.42
N ILE A 8 15.45 16.27 11.40
CA ILE A 8 14.47 17.35 11.57
C ILE A 8 13.24 16.87 12.35
N GLY A 9 12.74 15.67 12.04
CA GLY A 9 11.61 15.07 12.75
C GLY A 9 11.90 14.84 14.23
N GLN A 10 13.10 14.35 14.56
CA GLN A 10 13.54 14.13 15.94
C GLN A 10 13.79 15.45 16.68
N PHE A 11 14.38 16.46 16.03
CA PHE A 11 14.68 17.75 16.65
C PHE A 11 13.43 18.56 17.02
N MET A 12 12.43 18.59 16.14
CA MET A 12 11.21 19.37 16.40
C MET A 12 10.13 18.63 17.17
N SER A 13 10.18 17.30 17.24
CA SER A 13 9.17 16.47 17.93
C SER A 13 7.72 16.87 17.58
N ALA A 14 7.53 17.34 16.34
CA ALA A 14 6.30 17.93 15.84
C ALA A 14 5.84 17.16 14.61
N GLY A 15 4.53 17.08 14.40
CA GLY A 15 3.97 16.42 13.22
C GLY A 15 4.39 17.11 11.91
N GLY A 16 4.33 16.38 10.79
CA GLY A 16 4.84 16.82 9.48
C GLY A 16 4.28 18.15 8.94
N ILE A 17 3.14 18.63 9.46
CA ILE A 17 2.59 19.96 9.18
C ILE A 17 3.22 21.04 10.08
N LYS A 18 3.37 20.74 11.39
CA LYS A 18 3.89 21.68 12.41
C LYS A 18 5.40 21.90 12.29
N VAL A 19 6.12 20.95 11.70
CA VAL A 19 7.56 21.05 11.34
C VAL A 19 7.85 22.31 10.51
N TRP A 20 6.94 22.71 9.62
CA TRP A 20 7.19 23.86 8.74
C TRP A 20 7.03 25.22 9.42
N ASN A 21 6.80 25.28 10.74
CA ASN A 21 6.80 26.54 11.49
C ASN A 21 8.20 27.18 11.61
N ILE A 22 9.27 26.46 11.21
CA ILE A 22 10.62 27.03 11.00
C ILE A 22 10.63 28.06 9.86
N SER A 23 9.82 27.85 8.82
CA SER A 23 9.74 28.71 7.65
C SER A 23 8.33 28.69 7.04
N PRO A 24 7.48 29.70 7.32
CA PRO A 24 6.08 29.70 6.93
C PRO A 24 5.85 29.69 5.40
N LEU A 25 6.88 30.02 4.61
CA LEU A 25 6.85 29.89 3.15
C LEU A 25 6.66 28.43 2.70
N PHE A 26 7.16 27.46 3.46
CA PHE A 26 7.16 26.05 3.10
C PHE A 26 6.04 25.24 3.77
N THR A 27 5.11 25.89 4.47
CA THR A 27 3.96 25.23 5.11
C THR A 27 3.12 24.43 4.11
N GLY A 28 3.06 24.85 2.84
CA GLY A 28 2.37 24.11 1.77
C GLY A 28 2.94 22.70 1.53
N ILE A 29 4.23 22.48 1.80
CA ILE A 29 4.86 21.17 1.64
C ILE A 29 4.26 20.17 2.64
N GLY A 30 4.04 20.59 3.89
CA GLY A 30 3.44 19.71 4.91
C GLY A 30 2.01 19.26 4.57
N PHE A 31 1.22 20.14 3.96
CA PHE A 31 -0.12 19.77 3.49
C PHE A 31 -0.06 18.85 2.27
N ALA A 32 0.80 19.16 1.29
CA ALA A 32 0.97 18.33 0.11
C ALA A 32 1.44 16.91 0.46
N THR A 33 2.43 16.77 1.35
CA THR A 33 2.91 15.44 1.80
C THR A 33 1.82 14.68 2.55
N THR A 34 1.04 15.35 3.39
CA THR A 34 -0.09 14.73 4.11
C THR A 34 -1.15 14.20 3.14
N LEU A 35 -1.50 14.97 2.10
CA LEU A 35 -2.45 14.54 1.07
C LEU A 35 -1.92 13.35 0.26
N ILE A 36 -0.64 13.37 -0.13
CA ILE A 36 -0.01 12.25 -0.85
C ILE A 36 -0.05 10.99 0.02
N VAL A 37 0.32 11.09 1.29
CA VAL A 37 0.27 9.97 2.24
C VAL A 37 -1.16 9.46 2.42
N PHE A 38 -2.17 10.33 2.44
CA PHE A 38 -3.57 9.93 2.50
C PHE A 38 -3.98 9.07 1.30
N PHE A 39 -3.68 9.50 0.08
CA PHE A 39 -3.99 8.71 -1.13
C PHE A 39 -3.22 7.39 -1.18
N LEU A 40 -1.94 7.40 -0.77
CA LEU A 40 -1.15 6.17 -0.66
C LEU A 40 -1.78 5.19 0.33
N ASN A 41 -2.24 5.65 1.49
CA ASN A 41 -2.90 4.79 2.47
C ASN A 41 -4.16 4.13 1.89
N VAL A 42 -5.00 4.89 1.17
CA VAL A 42 -6.21 4.33 0.54
C VAL A 42 -5.85 3.23 -0.46
N TYR A 43 -4.88 3.50 -1.35
CA TYR A 43 -4.40 2.52 -2.32
C TYR A 43 -3.81 1.26 -1.66
N TYR A 44 -2.96 1.45 -0.64
CA TYR A 44 -2.32 0.34 0.08
C TYR A 44 -3.32 -0.55 0.82
N ASN A 45 -4.40 0.02 1.37
CA ASN A 45 -5.44 -0.77 2.02
C ASN A 45 -6.14 -1.73 1.05
N VAL A 46 -6.32 -1.35 -0.22
CA VAL A 46 -6.89 -2.24 -1.25
C VAL A 46 -5.97 -3.45 -1.51
N ILE A 47 -4.66 -3.21 -1.63
CA ILE A 47 -3.68 -4.29 -1.82
C ILE A 47 -3.66 -5.22 -0.60
N MET A 48 -3.67 -4.66 0.62
CA MET A 48 -3.73 -5.44 1.85
C MET A 48 -5.00 -6.29 1.92
N SER A 49 -6.14 -5.75 1.50
CA SER A 49 -7.39 -6.50 1.41
C SER A 49 -7.27 -7.70 0.46
N TRP A 50 -6.69 -7.51 -0.73
CA TRP A 50 -6.41 -8.62 -1.65
C TRP A 50 -5.44 -9.64 -1.05
N ALA A 51 -4.38 -9.19 -0.38
CA ALA A 51 -3.42 -10.07 0.29
C ALA A 51 -4.11 -10.94 1.36
N PHE A 52 -4.97 -10.35 2.20
CA PHE A 52 -5.75 -11.10 3.18
C PHE A 52 -6.71 -12.09 2.52
N TYR A 53 -7.40 -11.69 1.46
CA TYR A 53 -8.26 -12.60 0.70
C TYR A 53 -7.49 -13.82 0.20
N TYR A 54 -6.35 -13.61 -0.46
CA TYR A 54 -5.51 -14.70 -0.96
C TYR A 54 -4.88 -15.53 0.17
N PHE A 55 -4.52 -14.90 1.29
CA PHE A 55 -3.99 -15.56 2.47
C PHE A 55 -5.00 -16.56 3.04
N PHE A 56 -6.23 -16.13 3.32
CA PHE A 56 -7.26 -17.04 3.82
C PHE A 56 -7.70 -18.07 2.78
N ALA A 57 -7.77 -17.68 1.50
CA ALA A 57 -8.09 -18.60 0.42
C ALA A 57 -7.04 -19.74 0.28
N SER A 58 -5.80 -19.51 0.73
CA SER A 58 -4.72 -20.49 0.69
C SER A 58 -4.83 -21.60 1.74
N PHE A 59 -5.62 -21.41 2.81
CA PHE A 59 -5.87 -22.48 3.79
C PHE A 59 -6.86 -23.54 3.29
N ASN A 60 -7.49 -23.34 2.12
CA ASN A 60 -8.36 -24.34 1.52
C ASN A 60 -7.55 -25.52 0.96
N SER A 61 -8.05 -26.75 1.15
CA SER A 61 -7.39 -27.98 0.68
C SER A 61 -7.07 -27.98 -0.82
N LYS A 62 -7.90 -27.32 -1.63
CA LYS A 62 -7.60 -26.99 -3.02
C LYS A 62 -7.76 -25.49 -3.19
N VAL A 63 -6.68 -24.82 -3.59
CA VAL A 63 -6.71 -23.38 -3.85
C VAL A 63 -7.53 -23.09 -5.11
N PRO A 64 -8.34 -22.02 -5.13
CA PRO A 64 -9.31 -21.79 -6.21
C PRO A 64 -8.64 -21.51 -7.56
N TRP A 65 -7.40 -21.01 -7.58
CA TRP A 65 -6.60 -20.80 -8.78
C TRP A 65 -5.86 -22.05 -9.28
N SER A 66 -6.03 -23.22 -8.64
CA SER A 66 -5.40 -24.47 -9.08
C SER A 66 -6.09 -25.10 -10.29
N SER A 67 -7.31 -24.69 -10.65
CA SER A 67 -8.08 -25.30 -11.74
C SER A 67 -8.80 -24.28 -12.61
N CYS A 68 -9.04 -24.63 -13.87
CA CYS A 68 -9.81 -23.82 -14.82
C CYS A 68 -11.33 -24.07 -14.75
N GLY A 69 -11.85 -24.78 -13.73
CA GLY A 69 -13.27 -25.14 -13.61
C GLY A 69 -14.19 -24.13 -12.90
N ASN A 70 -13.70 -22.94 -12.55
CA ASN A 70 -14.48 -21.94 -11.82
C ASN A 70 -15.38 -21.09 -12.75
N SER A 71 -16.43 -20.49 -12.19
CA SER A 71 -17.39 -19.63 -12.92
C SER A 71 -16.79 -18.36 -13.52
N TRP A 72 -15.69 -17.86 -12.95
CA TRP A 72 -14.97 -16.68 -13.44
C TRP A 72 -13.94 -16.98 -14.55
N ASN A 73 -13.75 -18.25 -14.91
CA ASN A 73 -12.80 -18.63 -15.93
C ASN A 73 -13.38 -18.47 -17.34
N THR A 74 -12.53 -18.09 -18.28
CA THR A 74 -12.90 -17.96 -19.70
C THR A 74 -12.47 -19.20 -20.51
N PHE A 75 -12.96 -19.33 -21.74
CA PHE A 75 -12.55 -20.39 -22.68
C PHE A 75 -11.03 -20.42 -22.95
N ARG A 76 -10.33 -19.30 -22.69
CA ARG A 76 -8.87 -19.19 -22.86
C ARG A 76 -8.07 -19.65 -21.64
N CYS A 77 -8.71 -20.07 -20.56
CA CYS A 77 -8.02 -20.56 -19.36
C CYS A 77 -7.21 -21.81 -19.69
N ARG A 78 -5.89 -21.77 -19.46
CA ARG A 78 -5.01 -22.93 -19.59
C ARG A 78 -4.25 -23.12 -18.29
N LEU A 79 -4.28 -24.34 -17.76
CA LEU A 79 -3.41 -24.72 -16.66
C LEU A 79 -2.03 -25.00 -17.24
N ASP A 80 -1.03 -24.25 -16.80
CA ASP A 80 0.36 -24.60 -17.05
C ASP A 80 0.69 -25.80 -16.16
N LYS A 81 0.60 -27.00 -16.73
CA LYS A 81 1.14 -28.20 -16.09
C LYS A 81 2.66 -28.13 -16.25
N GLY A 82 3.30 -27.34 -15.38
CA GLY A 82 4.71 -27.49 -15.08
C GLY A 82 4.99 -28.96 -14.78
N ARG A 83 5.96 -29.51 -15.49
CA ARG A 83 6.36 -30.93 -15.46
C ARG A 83 6.82 -31.35 -14.07
#